data_AF-A0A960HQ63-F1
#
_entry.id   AF-A0A960HQ63-F1
#
_cell.length_a   1.000
_cell.length_b   1.000
_cell.length_c   1.000
_cell.angle_alpha   90.00
_cell.angle_beta   90.00
_cell.angle_gamma   90.00
#
_symmetry.space_group_name_H-M   'P 1'
#
loop_
_entity.id
_entity.type
_entity.pdbx_description
1 polymer ?
#
loop_
_entity_poly.entity_id
_entity_poly.type
_entity_poly.pdbx_seq_one_letter_code
_entity_poly.pdbx_strand_id
1 'polypeptide(L)'
;MTDIDDATRTTTDDVDETIRYVQDHAPKAFLWNYERDRPQLVKLYNKAMASQWSSVTDLDWSTDVDPEEIIDWESPLMTIVRSAAALPGSPIAAWGDKEFTALGIESLKAQLSQFVHGEQGAMLAAAKIVETVPWIDAKYYAATQAMDEARHTEVFHRYLDEKLGEVYEMNPSLQGQVFGLLEDSRWDIAYLGMQVVIESLALAAFG
;
A
#
# COMPACT_ATOMS: atom_id res chain seq x y z
N MET A 1 -33.60 -5.48 -45.72
CA MET A 1 -32.60 -6.53 -45.47
C MET A 1 -31.45 -5.83 -44.80
N THR A 2 -31.43 -5.98 -43.48
CA THR A 2 -30.55 -5.34 -42.51
C THR A 2 -29.10 -5.79 -42.65
N ASP A 3 -28.20 -4.86 -42.33
CA ASP A 3 -26.89 -4.96 -41.68
C ASP A 3 -26.02 -6.20 -41.88
N ILE A 4 -24.74 -5.96 -42.20
CA ILE A 4 -23.53 -6.34 -41.43
C ILE A 4 -22.34 -5.84 -42.25
N ASP A 5 -21.65 -4.79 -41.76
CA ASP A 5 -20.20 -4.59 -41.92
C ASP A 5 -19.76 -3.24 -41.27
N ASP A 6 -20.17 -3.02 -40.03
CA ASP A 6 -19.48 -2.09 -39.13
C ASP A 6 -19.40 -2.71 -37.74
N ALA A 7 -18.68 -3.83 -37.65
CA ALA A 7 -18.26 -4.40 -36.38
C ALA A 7 -17.09 -3.56 -35.84
N THR A 8 -17.47 -2.43 -35.24
CA THR A 8 -16.91 -1.92 -33.99
C THR A 8 -15.39 -1.97 -33.90
N ARG A 9 -14.77 -0.86 -34.33
CA ARG A 9 -13.58 -0.33 -33.67
C ARG A 9 -13.95 -0.05 -32.21
N THR A 10 -13.82 -1.06 -31.34
CA THR A 10 -13.86 -0.86 -29.90
C THR A 10 -12.68 0.02 -29.56
N THR A 11 -12.92 1.32 -29.41
CA THR A 11 -11.93 2.22 -28.85
C THR A 11 -11.65 1.75 -27.43
N THR A 12 -10.38 1.78 -27.05
CA THR A 12 -9.82 1.55 -25.71
C THR A 12 -10.35 2.54 -24.65
N ASP A 13 -11.55 3.09 -24.82
CA ASP A 13 -12.07 4.21 -24.05
C ASP A 13 -13.11 3.78 -22.99
N ASP A 14 -13.39 2.48 -22.86
CA ASP A 14 -14.14 1.90 -21.71
C ASP A 14 -13.15 1.21 -20.76
N VAL A 15 -12.10 1.94 -20.36
CA VAL A 15 -11.23 1.49 -19.26
C VAL A 15 -12.01 1.70 -17.98
N ASP A 16 -12.33 0.59 -17.33
CA ASP A 16 -12.84 0.47 -15.96
C ASP A 16 -12.23 1.56 -15.05
N GLU A 17 -13.09 2.39 -14.43
CA GLU A 17 -12.68 3.48 -13.52
C GLU A 17 -11.84 2.95 -12.32
N THR A 18 -11.83 1.63 -12.10
CA THR A 18 -11.05 0.97 -11.06
C THR A 18 -9.59 0.68 -11.44
N ILE A 19 -9.20 0.83 -12.73
CA ILE A 19 -7.85 0.48 -13.20
C ILE A 19 -7.07 1.72 -13.60
N ARG A 20 -5.94 1.94 -12.91
CA ARG A 20 -4.93 2.91 -13.32
C ARG A 20 -3.70 2.20 -13.88
N TYR A 21 -3.46 2.37 -15.18
CA TYR A 21 -2.21 1.93 -15.80
C TYR A 21 -1.05 2.85 -15.43
N VAL A 22 0.09 2.25 -15.06
CA VAL A 22 1.36 2.93 -14.78
C VAL A 22 2.40 2.38 -15.74
N GLN A 23 3.15 3.26 -16.40
CA GLN A 23 4.13 2.84 -17.41
C GLN A 23 5.49 2.57 -16.76
N ASP A 24 6.00 1.35 -16.88
CA ASP A 24 7.37 1.04 -16.46
C ASP A 24 8.38 1.36 -17.59
N HIS A 25 9.28 2.32 -17.35
CA HIS A 25 10.32 2.71 -18.30
C HIS A 25 11.65 1.95 -18.15
N ALA A 26 11.74 0.98 -17.24
CA ALA A 26 12.97 0.23 -16.97
C ALA A 26 13.14 -0.98 -17.91
N PRO A 27 14.37 -1.25 -18.39
CA PRO A 27 14.65 -2.48 -19.10
C PRO A 27 14.55 -3.69 -18.16
N LYS A 28 14.03 -4.80 -18.67
CA LYS A 28 13.94 -6.06 -17.93
C LYS A 28 15.29 -6.79 -18.02
N ALA A 29 15.78 -7.29 -16.89
CA ALA A 29 17.06 -7.98 -16.78
C ALA A 29 16.83 -9.48 -16.57
N PHE A 30 17.03 -10.27 -17.62
CA PHE A 30 17.09 -11.74 -17.53
C PHE A 30 18.52 -12.18 -17.24
N LEU A 31 18.72 -13.00 -16.21
CA LEU A 31 20.05 -13.38 -15.72
C LEU A 31 20.39 -14.82 -16.09
N TRP A 32 21.67 -15.04 -16.44
CA TRP A 32 22.27 -16.36 -16.63
C TRP A 32 23.21 -16.75 -15.48
N ASN A 33 23.60 -15.78 -14.65
CA ASN A 33 24.38 -16.03 -13.44
C ASN A 33 23.43 -16.27 -12.26
N TYR A 34 23.48 -17.48 -11.70
CA TYR A 34 22.68 -17.91 -10.55
C TYR A 34 23.52 -18.06 -9.28
N GLU A 35 24.80 -17.64 -9.30
CA GLU A 35 25.65 -17.62 -8.11
C GLU A 35 25.08 -16.67 -7.05
N ARG A 36 25.11 -17.13 -5.80
CA ARG A 36 24.61 -16.40 -4.63
C ARG A 36 25.78 -15.71 -3.93
N ASP A 37 26.25 -14.61 -4.49
CA ASP A 37 27.49 -13.90 -4.09
C ASP A 37 27.25 -12.76 -3.10
N ARG A 38 25.99 -12.46 -2.74
CA ARG A 38 25.60 -11.42 -1.77
C ARG A 38 25.03 -12.05 -0.49
N PRO A 39 25.89 -12.48 0.45
CA PRO A 39 25.46 -13.27 1.61
C PRO A 39 24.44 -12.55 2.52
N GLN A 40 24.43 -11.21 2.53
CA GLN A 40 23.43 -10.45 3.29
C GLN A 40 22.02 -10.60 2.70
N LEU A 41 21.88 -10.55 1.38
CA LEU A 41 20.60 -10.78 0.70
C LEU A 41 20.15 -12.24 0.81
N VAL A 42 21.10 -13.18 0.74
CA VAL A 42 20.82 -14.60 1.02
C VAL A 42 20.23 -14.78 2.41
N LYS A 43 20.80 -14.11 3.41
CA LYS A 43 20.30 -14.15 4.79
C LYS A 43 18.89 -13.56 4.90
N LEU A 44 18.64 -12.41 4.28
CA LEU A 44 17.32 -11.77 4.29
C LEU A 44 16.26 -12.66 3.61
N TYR A 45 16.57 -13.19 2.43
CA TYR A 45 15.71 -14.13 1.72
C TYR A 45 15.37 -15.37 2.57
N ASN A 46 16.38 -16.03 3.16
CA ASN A 46 16.15 -17.21 3.99
C ASN A 46 15.33 -16.89 5.24
N LYS A 47 15.53 -15.70 5.83
CA LYS A 47 14.72 -15.23 6.96
C LYS A 47 13.27 -15.00 6.53
N ALA A 48 13.05 -14.29 5.42
CA ALA A 48 11.72 -14.02 4.89
C ALA A 48 10.95 -15.31 4.59
N MET A 49 11.59 -16.30 3.95
CA MET A 49 10.97 -17.60 3.71
C MET A 49 10.63 -18.36 4.99
N ALA A 50 11.48 -18.31 6.02
CA ALA A 50 11.25 -19.00 7.28
C ALA A 50 10.18 -18.33 8.15
N SER A 51 9.87 -17.06 7.91
CA SER A 51 8.95 -16.24 8.71
C SER A 51 7.61 -15.97 8.00
N GLN A 52 7.24 -16.84 7.05
CA GLN A 52 5.96 -16.75 6.36
C GLN A 52 4.77 -17.06 7.27
N TRP A 53 3.65 -16.38 7.03
CA TRP A 53 2.39 -16.54 7.76
C TRP A 53 1.19 -16.40 6.80
N SER A 54 0.04 -16.93 7.19
CA SER A 54 -1.20 -16.90 6.40
C SER A 54 -2.25 -16.01 7.05
N SER A 55 -2.77 -15.05 6.28
CA SER A 55 -3.95 -14.26 6.63
C SER A 55 -5.17 -15.12 6.99
N VAL A 56 -5.29 -16.31 6.39
CA VAL A 56 -6.45 -17.18 6.53
C VAL A 56 -6.38 -18.04 7.79
N THR A 57 -5.20 -18.57 8.13
CA THR A 57 -5.06 -19.53 9.24
C THR A 57 -4.48 -18.95 10.51
N ASP A 58 -3.68 -17.88 10.42
CA ASP A 58 -2.91 -17.36 11.55
C ASP A 58 -3.58 -16.14 12.22
N LEU A 59 -4.62 -15.57 11.60
CA LEU A 59 -5.44 -14.49 12.15
C LEU A 59 -6.86 -14.96 12.48
N ASP A 60 -7.33 -14.69 13.69
CA ASP A 60 -8.71 -14.96 14.10
C ASP A 60 -9.63 -13.79 13.72
N TRP A 61 -10.18 -13.86 12.51
CA TRP A 61 -11.14 -12.88 11.98
C TRP A 61 -12.48 -12.86 12.71
N SER A 62 -12.78 -13.84 13.57
CA SER A 62 -14.02 -13.82 14.37
C SER A 62 -13.95 -12.83 15.54
N THR A 63 -12.76 -12.32 15.85
CA THR A 63 -12.56 -11.28 16.87
C THR A 63 -13.39 -10.05 16.54
N ASP A 64 -14.25 -9.64 17.46
CA ASP A 64 -15.03 -8.41 17.33
C ASP A 64 -14.13 -7.20 17.60
N VAL A 65 -14.36 -6.12 16.87
CA VAL A 65 -13.56 -4.90 16.95
C VAL A 65 -14.51 -3.74 17.09
N ASP A 66 -14.42 -3.02 18.21
CA ASP A 66 -15.10 -1.74 18.38
C ASP A 66 -14.18 -0.61 17.86
N PRO A 67 -14.54 0.07 16.74
CA PRO A 67 -13.74 1.16 16.20
C PRO A 67 -13.58 2.33 17.17
N GLU A 68 -14.50 2.53 18.13
CA GLU A 68 -14.42 3.62 19.11
C GLU A 68 -13.31 3.38 20.14
N GLU A 69 -13.08 2.12 20.54
CA GLU A 69 -12.07 1.76 21.53
C GLU A 69 -10.64 1.85 21.01
N ILE A 70 -10.46 1.79 19.68
CA ILE A 70 -9.15 1.81 19.02
C ILE A 70 -8.76 3.17 18.44
N ILE A 71 -9.55 4.22 18.68
CA ILE A 71 -9.21 5.58 18.28
C ILE A 71 -7.95 6.03 19.04
N ASP A 72 -6.92 6.43 18.31
CA ASP A 72 -5.79 7.14 18.88
C ASP A 72 -6.15 8.61 19.13
N TRP A 73 -6.62 8.87 20.35
CA TRP A 73 -6.98 10.20 20.84
C TRP A 73 -5.78 11.14 21.00
N GLU A 74 -4.56 10.60 21.08
CA GLU A 74 -3.32 11.38 21.20
C GLU A 74 -2.68 11.66 19.85
N SER A 75 -3.24 11.10 18.76
CA SER A 75 -2.77 11.37 17.40
C SER A 75 -2.67 12.88 17.13
N PRO A 76 -1.69 13.31 16.31
CA PRO A 76 -1.52 14.73 16.00
C PRO A 76 -2.78 15.38 15.43
N LEU A 77 -3.54 14.65 14.60
CA LEU A 77 -4.81 15.14 14.04
C LEU A 77 -5.83 15.42 15.15
N MET A 78 -6.10 14.44 16.01
CA MET A 78 -7.10 14.59 17.07
C MET A 78 -6.74 15.70 18.06
N THR A 79 -5.45 15.81 18.39
CA THR A 79 -4.92 16.90 19.23
C THR A 79 -5.15 18.28 18.60
N ILE A 80 -4.86 18.41 17.30
CA ILE A 80 -5.04 19.68 16.57
C ILE A 80 -6.51 20.04 16.49
N VAL A 81 -7.39 19.11 16.11
CA VAL A 81 -8.82 19.40 15.92
C VAL A 81 -9.50 19.75 17.25
N ARG A 82 -9.18 19.04 18.34
CA ARG A 82 -9.70 19.39 19.68
C ARG A 82 -9.21 20.76 20.14
N SER A 83 -7.94 21.08 19.90
CA SER A 83 -7.39 22.42 20.21
C SER A 83 -8.07 23.51 19.37
N ALA A 84 -8.32 23.24 18.09
CA ALA A 84 -9.00 24.15 17.18
C ALA A 84 -10.46 24.39 17.59
N ALA A 85 -11.16 23.40 18.15
CA ALA A 85 -12.51 23.58 18.67
C ALA A 85 -12.58 24.53 19.86
N ALA A 86 -11.52 24.60 20.68
CA ALA A 86 -11.42 25.52 21.81
C ALA A 86 -11.09 26.98 21.40
N LEU A 87 -10.78 27.24 20.13
CA LEU A 87 -10.45 28.59 19.67
C LEU A 87 -11.70 29.48 19.52
N PRO A 88 -11.62 30.77 19.89
CA PRO A 88 -12.73 31.70 19.71
C PRO A 88 -13.18 31.78 18.24
N GLY A 89 -14.49 31.62 18.00
CA GLY A 89 -15.06 31.70 16.66
C GLY A 89 -14.83 30.46 15.79
N SER A 90 -14.34 29.36 16.36
CA SER A 90 -14.13 28.11 15.63
C SER A 90 -15.46 27.56 15.07
N PRO A 91 -15.50 27.14 13.80
CA PRO A 91 -16.70 26.56 13.19
C PRO A 91 -17.10 25.22 13.82
N ILE A 92 -16.17 24.57 14.53
CA ILE A 92 -16.38 23.30 15.22
C ILE A 92 -16.49 23.45 16.74
N ALA A 93 -16.62 24.68 17.26
CA ALA A 93 -16.73 24.93 18.70
C ALA A 93 -17.95 24.23 19.37
N ALA A 94 -18.97 23.89 18.57
CA ALA A 94 -20.17 23.21 19.04
C ALA A 94 -20.06 21.67 19.04
N TRP A 95 -18.95 21.10 18.54
CA TRP A 95 -18.75 19.65 18.52
C TRP A 95 -18.61 19.09 19.94
N GLY A 96 -19.32 18.00 20.20
CA GLY A 96 -19.19 17.21 21.42
C GLY A 96 -18.45 15.90 21.17
N ASP A 97 -18.46 15.02 22.18
CA ASP A 97 -17.74 13.74 22.12
C ASP A 97 -18.19 12.89 20.92
N LYS A 98 -19.46 12.94 20.54
CA LYS A 98 -19.99 12.20 19.39
C LYS A 98 -19.32 12.62 18.08
N GLU A 99 -19.24 13.92 17.80
CA GLU A 99 -18.62 14.42 16.57
C GLU A 99 -17.12 14.13 16.52
N PHE A 100 -16.43 14.24 17.67
CA PHE A 100 -15.00 13.90 17.74
C PHE A 100 -14.75 12.39 17.59
N THR A 101 -15.62 11.55 18.16
CA THR A 101 -15.52 10.09 18.01
C THR A 101 -15.73 9.69 16.56
N ALA A 102 -16.75 10.26 15.89
CA ALA A 102 -16.96 10.03 14.46
C ALA A 102 -15.75 10.46 13.63
N LEU A 103 -15.14 11.63 13.93
CA LEU A 103 -13.91 12.05 13.26
C LEU A 103 -12.75 11.07 13.50
N GLY A 104 -12.58 10.58 14.74
CA GLY A 104 -11.54 9.61 15.08
C GLY A 104 -11.68 8.31 14.28
N ILE A 105 -12.90 7.79 14.17
CA ILE A 105 -13.22 6.61 13.36
C ILE A 105 -12.88 6.86 11.88
N GLU A 106 -13.32 7.98 11.30
CA GLU A 106 -13.03 8.26 9.88
C GLU A 106 -11.54 8.54 9.64
N SER A 107 -10.84 9.14 10.61
CA SER A 107 -9.39 9.31 10.55
C SER A 107 -8.66 7.97 10.53
N LEU A 108 -9.08 7.01 11.37
CA LEU A 108 -8.51 5.67 11.41
C LEU A 108 -8.72 4.96 10.06
N LYS A 109 -9.95 4.97 9.54
CA LYS A 109 -10.25 4.40 8.21
C LYS A 109 -9.44 5.05 7.10
N ALA A 110 -9.35 6.37 7.10
CA ALA A 110 -8.58 7.11 6.11
C ALA A 110 -7.09 6.73 6.15
N GLN A 111 -6.51 6.59 7.34
CA GLN A 111 -5.13 6.16 7.52
C GLN A 111 -4.90 4.73 7.01
N LEU A 112 -5.71 3.76 7.45
CA LEU A 112 -5.61 2.36 7.01
C LEU A 112 -5.81 2.20 5.50
N SER A 113 -6.69 3.01 4.90
CA SER A 113 -6.88 3.04 3.45
C SER A 113 -5.59 3.43 2.72
N GLN A 114 -4.82 4.38 3.26
CA GLN A 114 -3.53 4.74 2.69
C GLN A 114 -2.50 3.61 2.81
N PHE A 115 -2.56 2.79 3.86
CA PHE A 115 -1.72 1.59 3.93
C PHE A 115 -2.08 0.62 2.83
N VAL A 116 -3.35 0.28 2.59
CA VAL A 116 -3.74 -0.60 1.47
C VAL A 116 -3.13 -0.14 0.14
N HIS A 117 -3.27 1.14 -0.20
CA HIS A 117 -2.70 1.70 -1.44
C HIS A 117 -1.17 1.68 -1.44
N GLY A 118 -0.56 1.96 -0.29
CA GLY A 118 0.89 1.91 -0.08
C GLY A 118 1.44 0.50 -0.29
N GLU A 119 0.82 -0.51 0.32
CA GLU A 119 1.19 -1.92 0.21
C GLU A 119 1.03 -2.42 -1.24
N GLN A 120 -0.03 -2.02 -1.94
CA GLN A 120 -0.18 -2.35 -3.36
C GLN A 120 0.94 -1.71 -4.20
N GLY A 121 1.29 -0.45 -3.91
CA GLY A 121 2.42 0.24 -4.54
C GLY A 121 3.75 -0.44 -4.26
N ALA A 122 3.98 -0.87 -3.01
CA ALA A 122 5.14 -1.59 -2.56
C ALA A 122 5.27 -2.96 -3.23
N MET A 123 4.15 -3.68 -3.38
CA MET A 123 4.06 -4.94 -4.14
C MET A 123 4.55 -4.75 -5.58
N LEU A 124 4.08 -3.69 -6.27
CA LEU A 124 4.52 -3.38 -7.64
C LEU A 124 5.99 -2.95 -7.68
N ALA A 125 6.47 -2.20 -6.69
CA ALA A 125 7.88 -1.81 -6.60
C ALA A 125 8.79 -3.03 -6.39
N ALA A 126 8.41 -3.97 -5.53
CA ALA A 126 9.10 -5.23 -5.32
C ALA A 126 9.12 -6.08 -6.61
N ALA A 127 7.98 -6.21 -7.30
CA ALA A 127 7.91 -6.88 -8.60
C ALA A 127 8.82 -6.23 -9.65
N LYS A 128 8.83 -4.89 -9.73
CA LYS A 128 9.76 -4.16 -10.60
C LYS A 128 11.22 -4.49 -10.27
N ILE A 129 11.61 -4.54 -9.00
CA ILE A 129 12.96 -4.96 -8.59
C ILE A 129 13.25 -6.38 -9.09
N VAL A 130 12.32 -7.33 -8.92
CA VAL A 130 12.46 -8.71 -9.44
C VAL A 130 12.75 -8.70 -10.94
N GLU A 131 12.13 -7.80 -11.69
CA GLU A 131 12.30 -7.73 -13.14
C GLU A 131 13.57 -7.01 -13.58
N THR A 132 14.01 -5.97 -12.86
CA THR A 132 15.02 -5.03 -13.35
C THR A 132 16.39 -5.17 -12.71
N VAL A 133 16.49 -5.68 -11.47
CA VAL A 133 17.78 -5.74 -10.76
C VAL A 133 18.75 -6.74 -11.41
N PRO A 134 20.05 -6.41 -11.57
CA PRO A 134 21.01 -7.27 -12.26
C PRO A 134 21.62 -8.38 -11.39
N TRP A 135 21.05 -8.67 -10.22
CA TRP A 135 21.59 -9.64 -9.26
C TRP A 135 20.53 -10.66 -8.84
N ILE A 136 20.84 -11.94 -8.98
CA ILE A 136 19.88 -13.01 -8.68
C ILE A 136 19.48 -13.02 -7.20
N ASP A 137 20.41 -12.69 -6.30
CA ASP A 137 20.15 -12.60 -4.87
C ASP A 137 19.08 -11.55 -4.52
N ALA A 138 19.14 -10.40 -5.20
CA ALA A 138 18.17 -9.33 -5.03
C ALA A 138 16.82 -9.69 -5.64
N LYS A 139 16.79 -10.38 -6.79
CA LYS A 139 15.54 -10.90 -7.36
C LYS A 139 14.85 -11.87 -6.41
N TYR A 140 15.59 -12.79 -5.79
CA TYR A 140 15.00 -13.74 -4.84
C TYR A 140 14.46 -13.06 -3.60
N TYR A 141 15.19 -12.08 -3.04
CA TYR A 141 14.70 -11.33 -1.89
C TYR A 141 13.49 -10.44 -2.24
N ALA A 142 13.53 -9.71 -3.36
CA ALA A 142 12.39 -8.90 -3.79
C ALA A 142 11.15 -9.75 -4.10
N ALA A 143 11.32 -11.00 -4.54
CA ALA A 143 10.20 -11.91 -4.75
C ALA A 143 9.51 -12.29 -3.43
N THR A 144 10.25 -12.41 -2.32
CA THR A 144 9.61 -12.60 -1.00
C THR A 144 8.88 -11.33 -0.58
N GLN A 145 9.46 -10.15 -0.82
CA GLN A 145 8.77 -8.87 -0.52
C GLN A 145 7.48 -8.72 -1.31
N ALA A 146 7.47 -9.01 -2.62
CA ALA A 146 6.25 -8.92 -3.43
C ALA A 146 5.11 -9.81 -2.87
N MET A 147 5.46 -10.98 -2.33
CA MET A 147 4.50 -11.86 -1.68
C MET A 147 4.08 -11.35 -0.29
N ASP A 148 5.00 -10.74 0.47
CA ASP A 148 4.70 -10.12 1.76
C ASP A 148 3.73 -8.93 1.59
N GLU A 149 3.98 -8.02 0.65
CA GLU A 149 3.11 -6.85 0.42
C GLU A 149 1.74 -7.20 -0.17
N ALA A 150 1.68 -8.30 -0.93
CA ALA A 150 0.39 -8.86 -1.37
C ALA A 150 -0.46 -9.29 -0.16
N ARG A 151 0.15 -9.94 0.84
CA ARG A 151 -0.53 -10.34 2.07
C ARG A 151 -0.89 -9.15 2.95
N HIS A 152 -0.03 -8.13 3.04
CA HIS A 152 -0.36 -6.89 3.76
C HIS A 152 -1.56 -6.19 3.12
N THR A 153 -1.57 -6.06 1.78
CA THR A 153 -2.68 -5.49 1.03
C THR A 153 -3.99 -6.26 1.31
N GLU A 154 -3.95 -7.59 1.24
CA GLU A 154 -5.10 -8.46 1.52
C GLU A 154 -5.62 -8.25 2.95
N VAL A 155 -4.73 -8.23 3.94
CA VAL A 155 -5.09 -8.12 5.37
C VAL A 155 -5.66 -6.75 5.69
N PHE A 156 -5.03 -5.66 5.24
CA PHE A 156 -5.56 -4.31 5.48
C PHE A 156 -6.89 -4.09 4.76
N HIS A 157 -7.03 -4.58 3.52
CA HIS A 157 -8.28 -4.48 2.78
C HIS A 157 -9.40 -5.26 3.48
N ARG A 158 -9.13 -6.51 3.87
CA ARG A 158 -10.11 -7.34 4.59
C ARG A 158 -10.48 -6.76 5.94
N TYR A 159 -9.51 -6.19 6.67
CA TYR A 159 -9.76 -5.54 7.95
C TYR A 159 -10.65 -4.30 7.79
N LEU A 160 -10.40 -3.48 6.77
CA LEU A 160 -11.30 -2.37 6.43
C LEU A 160 -12.70 -2.91 6.13
N ASP A 161 -12.84 -3.83 5.16
CA ASP A 161 -14.13 -4.36 4.71
C ASP A 161 -14.94 -5.02 5.84
N GLU A 162 -14.33 -5.91 6.63
CA GLU A 162 -15.04 -6.69 7.66
C GLU A 162 -15.24 -5.94 8.97
N LYS A 163 -14.38 -4.98 9.33
CA LYS A 163 -14.35 -4.37 10.68
C LYS A 163 -14.65 -2.88 10.71
N LEU A 164 -14.31 -2.12 9.67
CA LEU A 164 -14.39 -0.66 9.70
C LEU A 164 -15.30 -0.06 8.60
N GLY A 165 -15.54 -0.78 7.52
CA GLY A 165 -16.31 -0.35 6.35
C GLY A 165 -15.45 0.07 5.15
N GLU A 166 -15.72 1.24 4.59
CA GLU A 166 -15.25 1.64 3.26
C GLU A 166 -13.75 2.01 3.21
N VAL A 167 -13.15 1.76 2.04
CA VAL A 167 -11.77 2.19 1.70
C VAL A 167 -11.82 3.56 1.04
N TYR A 168 -11.05 4.51 1.57
CA TYR A 168 -10.90 5.84 0.99
C TYR A 168 -9.92 5.85 -0.19
N GLU A 169 -10.09 6.85 -1.07
CA GLU A 169 -9.19 7.07 -2.21
C GLU A 169 -7.74 7.30 -1.79
N MET A 170 -6.81 6.94 -2.69
CA MET A 170 -5.39 7.17 -2.50
C MET A 170 -5.09 8.67 -2.46
N ASN A 171 -4.30 9.09 -1.48
CA ASN A 171 -3.85 10.46 -1.36
C ASN A 171 -2.97 10.84 -2.57
N PRO A 172 -3.18 12.01 -3.21
CA PRO A 172 -2.39 12.42 -4.39
C PRO A 172 -0.87 12.49 -4.14
N SER A 173 -0.44 12.81 -2.92
CA SER A 173 0.99 12.81 -2.54
C SER A 173 1.55 11.39 -2.44
N LEU A 174 0.78 10.43 -1.94
CA LEU A 174 1.18 9.02 -1.92
C LEU A 174 1.25 8.49 -3.35
N GLN A 175 0.23 8.80 -4.17
CA GLN A 175 0.19 8.44 -5.57
C GLN A 175 1.41 8.97 -6.33
N GLY A 176 1.76 10.25 -6.15
CA GLY A 176 2.95 10.83 -6.79
C GLY A 176 4.25 10.14 -6.39
N GLN A 177 4.38 9.72 -5.13
CA GLN A 177 5.56 8.99 -4.64
C GLN A 177 5.64 7.58 -5.23
N VAL A 178 4.54 6.82 -5.17
CA VAL A 178 4.49 5.45 -5.69
C VAL A 178 4.69 5.44 -7.19
N PHE A 179 3.95 6.28 -7.93
CA PHE A 179 3.99 6.24 -9.39
C PHE A 179 5.33 6.76 -9.91
N GLY A 180 5.91 7.81 -9.28
CA GLY A 180 7.25 8.26 -9.63
C GLY A 180 8.31 7.16 -9.48
N LEU A 181 8.18 6.31 -8.46
CA LEU A 181 9.07 5.16 -8.27
C LEU A 181 8.86 4.07 -9.35
N LEU A 182 7.60 3.76 -9.65
CA LEU A 182 7.25 2.73 -10.63
C LEU A 182 7.62 3.13 -12.06
N GLU A 183 7.51 4.42 -12.40
CA GLU A 183 7.83 4.95 -13.71
C GLU A 183 9.34 5.14 -13.92
N ASP A 184 10.16 5.33 -12.87
CA ASP A 184 11.61 5.55 -13.05
C ASP A 184 12.29 4.37 -13.79
N SER A 185 13.12 4.69 -14.77
CA SER A 185 13.78 3.69 -15.62
C SER A 185 14.95 2.99 -14.93
N ARG A 186 15.41 3.51 -13.78
CA ARG A 186 16.60 3.03 -13.09
C ARG A 186 16.22 2.06 -11.97
N TRP A 187 16.73 0.83 -12.08
CA TRP A 187 16.46 -0.22 -11.11
C TRP A 187 16.95 0.12 -9.70
N ASP A 188 18.02 0.90 -9.58
CA ASP A 188 18.63 1.29 -8.29
C ASP A 188 17.78 2.34 -7.56
N ILE A 189 17.06 3.19 -8.28
CA ILE A 189 16.05 4.08 -7.71
C ILE A 189 14.84 3.30 -7.22
N ALA A 190 14.34 2.35 -8.02
CA ALA A 190 13.28 1.43 -7.59
C ALA A 190 13.68 0.70 -6.29
N TYR A 191 14.92 0.19 -6.25
CA TYR A 191 15.49 -0.48 -5.09
C TYR A 191 15.62 0.45 -3.88
N LEU A 192 16.16 1.66 -4.06
CA LEU A 192 16.27 2.65 -2.99
C LEU A 192 14.89 3.06 -2.45
N GLY A 193 13.94 3.34 -3.33
CA GLY A 193 12.59 3.74 -2.94
C GLY A 193 11.89 2.66 -2.14
N MET A 194 11.96 1.40 -2.56
CA MET A 194 11.42 0.29 -1.78
C MET A 194 12.12 0.15 -0.42
N GLN A 195 13.44 -0.06 -0.42
CA GLN A 195 14.17 -0.47 0.80
C GLN A 195 14.37 0.64 1.81
N VAL A 196 14.36 1.91 1.38
CA VAL A 196 14.66 3.05 2.26
C VAL A 196 13.46 3.94 2.45
N VAL A 197 12.67 4.23 1.42
CA VAL A 197 11.54 5.15 1.56
C VAL A 197 10.30 4.41 2.06
N ILE A 198 9.85 3.41 1.32
CA ILE A 198 8.62 2.67 1.62
C ILE A 198 8.77 1.89 2.94
N GLU A 199 9.81 1.07 3.06
CA GLU A 199 10.06 0.26 4.26
C GLU A 199 10.28 1.12 5.52
N SER A 200 10.99 2.27 5.43
CA SER A 200 11.16 3.14 6.60
C SER A 200 9.87 3.85 7.00
N LEU A 201 9.01 4.19 6.03
CA LEU A 201 7.69 4.76 6.32
C LEU A 201 6.79 3.72 7.00
N ALA A 202 6.82 2.47 6.55
CA ALA A 202 6.12 1.37 7.20
C ALA A 202 6.63 1.15 8.64
N LEU A 203 7.95 1.11 8.84
CA LEU A 203 8.54 1.00 10.18
C LEU A 203 8.19 2.17 11.09
N ALA A 204 8.10 3.40 10.58
CA ALA A 204 7.67 4.55 11.38
C ALA A 204 6.17 4.51 11.72
N ALA A 205 5.36 3.83 10.89
CA ALA A 205 3.93 3.69 11.10
C ALA A 205 3.57 2.57 12.09
N PHE A 206 4.37 1.50 12.17
CA PHE A 206 4.07 0.30 12.96
C PHE A 206 5.10 -0.04 14.07
N GLY A 207 6.21 0.69 14.15
CA GLY A 207 7.36 0.40 15.04
C GLY A 207 7.49 1.28 16.28
#